data_AF-A0A9D1JK07-F1
#
_entry.id   AF-A0A9D1JK07-F1
#
_cell.length_a   1.000
_cell.length_b   1.000
_cell.length_c   1.000
_cell.angle_alpha   90.00
_cell.angle_beta   90.00
_cell.angle_gamma   90.00
#
_symmetry.space_group_name_H-M   'P 1'
#
loop_
_entity.id
_entity.type
_entity.pdbx_description
1 polymer ?
#
loop_
_entity_poly.entity_id
_entity_poly.type
_entity_poly.pdbx_seq_one_letter_code
_entity_poly.pdbx_strand_id
1 'polypeptide(L)'
;MKTSQELRSSLLAIDHRGYPAYKDLKGSYRFPDYILGIDHVQGDPFASPSRVSIHVPMETAGFPAACWSTPQREAAFLDHILRLFGQAVDNYSFQAKGSGKSGAIFTTRPGQEILSRTACVRTDRELVARFEVGFPANGRTINARELEKILFQYLPVCAKQSLYYNQIDPKPLRRVLSLADDQEAIRRYLSENGLAAFVADGAILPRATGVSNAPMKNAVPFQSPAHLSVTIPLPGGRQIAGMGIPQGITLITGGGYHGKSTLLKALEAGVYNHIPGDGREYVITDNTALKLRAEDHRSIRNVDISGFIDRLPGGKDTASFSTEDASGSTSQAAGVIEGLEAGSRVFLMDEDTCATNFMVRDELMQKVIHPDKEPITPFINRILDLWENRKVSTILVSGSSGSYFHVAHLILQADHYKILDITETAKKTAAGYPFEIPSIPPLAWKGGRRRLSPSGSGGQRGAGTRNAAVSDRSRGRSDGGRDDRPLKIKVQGKDQLLFGKELVDLRYVEQIADPEQTKALGQFLAWLLAHADGRPLADQIHQIYFKVRKEGFSALCPGDCPPFMALPREQEVFACCNRYRGLKL
;
A
#
# COMPACT_ATOMS: atom_id res chain seq x y z
N MET A 1 0.86 32.88 19.22
CA MET A 1 1.22 31.52 19.67
C MET A 1 1.38 31.56 21.17
N LYS A 2 0.72 30.65 21.90
CA LYS A 2 0.75 30.63 23.37
C LYS A 2 2.05 30.02 23.88
N THR A 3 2.45 30.27 25.13
CA THR A 3 3.63 29.67 25.76
C THR A 3 3.28 28.34 26.47
N SER A 4 4.27 27.52 26.76
CA SER A 4 4.09 26.30 27.57
C SER A 4 3.59 26.61 28.99
N GLN A 5 3.97 27.75 29.57
CA GLN A 5 3.46 28.19 30.87
C GLN A 5 1.98 28.58 30.80
N GLU A 6 1.56 29.26 29.73
CA GLU A 6 0.14 29.55 29.50
C GLU A 6 -0.68 28.27 29.35
N LEU A 7 -0.14 27.23 28.70
CA LEU A 7 -0.78 25.91 28.63
C LEU A 7 -0.92 25.28 30.01
N ARG A 8 0.14 25.29 30.82
CA ARG A 8 0.12 24.77 32.20
C ARG A 8 -0.92 25.48 33.05
N SER A 9 -0.97 26.81 33.01
CA SER A 9 -1.99 27.59 33.71
C SER A 9 -3.41 27.29 33.22
N SER A 10 -3.60 27.17 31.91
CA SER A 10 -4.90 26.81 31.31
C SER A 10 -5.36 25.43 31.74
N LEU A 11 -4.42 24.48 31.80
CA LEU A 11 -4.67 23.10 32.20
C LEU A 11 -5.08 23.01 33.69
N LEU A 12 -4.40 23.73 34.58
CA LEU A 12 -4.76 23.82 35.99
C LEU A 12 -6.12 24.50 36.21
N ALA A 13 -6.45 25.52 35.42
CA ALA A 13 -7.72 26.26 35.53
C ALA A 13 -8.95 25.40 35.18
N ILE A 14 -8.77 24.36 34.37
CA ILE A 14 -9.83 23.42 33.98
C ILE A 14 -9.81 22.11 34.79
N ASP A 15 -8.90 21.97 35.76
CA ASP A 15 -8.84 20.77 36.60
C ASP A 15 -10.18 20.55 37.32
N HIS A 16 -10.58 19.30 37.42
CA HIS A 16 -11.87 18.90 37.99
C HIS A 16 -13.14 19.46 37.30
N ARG A 17 -13.03 20.15 36.14
CA ARG A 17 -14.18 20.52 35.32
C ARG A 17 -14.69 19.33 34.48
N GLY A 18 -15.86 19.49 33.87
CA GLY A 18 -16.38 18.52 32.91
C GLY A 18 -15.46 18.40 31.68
N TYR A 19 -15.34 17.18 31.15
CA TYR A 19 -14.45 16.82 30.03
C TYR A 19 -14.47 17.77 28.82
N PRO A 20 -15.62 18.33 28.38
CA PRO A 20 -15.65 19.25 27.25
C PRO A 20 -14.75 20.49 27.40
N ALA A 21 -14.38 20.88 28.62
CA ALA A 21 -13.47 22.01 28.87
C ALA A 21 -12.07 21.80 28.29
N TYR A 22 -11.65 20.56 27.98
CA TYR A 22 -10.41 20.33 27.25
C TYR A 22 -10.40 20.99 25.86
N LYS A 23 -11.56 21.25 25.24
CA LYS A 23 -11.65 21.89 23.92
C LYS A 23 -10.99 23.27 23.90
N ASP A 24 -10.96 23.95 25.03
CA ASP A 24 -10.32 25.27 25.19
C ASP A 24 -8.79 25.20 25.07
N LEU A 25 -8.21 24.00 25.22
CA LEU A 25 -6.77 23.76 25.04
C LEU A 25 -6.38 23.60 23.57
N LYS A 26 -7.31 23.55 22.61
CA LYS A 26 -6.97 23.45 21.18
C LYS A 26 -6.08 24.64 20.76
N GLY A 27 -4.96 24.36 20.10
CA GLY A 27 -4.04 25.39 19.62
C GLY A 27 -2.57 24.96 19.64
N SER A 28 -1.68 25.91 19.36
CA SER A 28 -0.23 25.70 19.31
C SER A 28 0.49 26.41 20.46
N TYR A 29 1.38 25.68 21.12
CA TYR A 29 2.08 26.10 22.33
C TYR A 29 3.60 26.00 22.15
N ARG A 30 4.31 27.11 22.40
CA ARG A 30 5.77 27.16 22.34
C ARG A 30 6.37 26.48 23.57
N PHE A 31 7.01 25.34 23.36
CA PHE A 31 7.95 24.73 24.29
C PHE A 31 9.37 25.26 23.98
N PRO A 32 10.38 25.03 24.84
CA PRO A 32 11.73 25.55 24.62
C PRO A 32 12.33 25.14 23.26
N ASP A 33 12.21 23.86 22.90
CA ASP A 33 12.91 23.28 21.75
C ASP A 33 11.97 22.87 20.59
N TYR A 34 10.66 23.05 20.75
CA TYR A 34 9.64 22.64 19.77
C TYR A 34 8.30 23.37 19.99
N ILE A 35 7.37 23.21 19.05
CA ILE A 35 5.97 23.64 19.21
C ILE A 35 5.10 22.40 19.41
N LEU A 36 4.29 22.40 20.48
CA LEU A 36 3.26 21.41 20.72
C LEU A 36 1.94 21.87 20.09
N GLY A 37 1.40 21.10 19.16
CA GLY A 37 0.05 21.28 18.62
C GLY A 37 -0.96 20.38 19.32
N ILE A 38 -2.04 20.96 19.83
CA ILE A 38 -3.26 20.25 20.21
C ILE A 38 -4.26 20.49 19.07
N ASP A 39 -4.29 19.58 18.11
CA ASP A 39 -4.95 19.77 16.81
C ASP A 39 -6.46 19.49 16.90
N HIS A 40 -6.80 18.47 17.68
CA HIS A 40 -8.18 18.08 17.93
C HIS A 40 -8.31 17.44 19.31
N VAL A 41 -9.33 17.85 20.06
CA VAL A 41 -9.62 17.31 21.38
C VAL A 41 -10.78 16.34 21.30
N GLN A 42 -10.62 15.15 21.87
CA GLN A 42 -11.67 14.13 21.92
C GLN A 42 -12.91 14.63 22.69
N GLY A 43 -14.10 14.23 22.24
CA GLY A 43 -15.35 14.71 22.86
C GLY A 43 -15.67 14.10 24.22
N ASP A 44 -15.10 12.93 24.51
CA ASP A 44 -15.33 12.13 25.72
C ASP A 44 -14.11 11.20 25.97
N PRO A 45 -13.80 10.80 27.23
CA PRO A 45 -12.67 9.92 27.56
C PRO A 45 -12.64 8.57 26.84
N PHE A 46 -13.79 8.08 26.37
CA PHE A 46 -13.93 6.78 25.68
C PHE A 46 -13.89 6.91 24.15
N ALA A 47 -13.89 8.13 23.61
CA ALA A 47 -13.88 8.39 22.16
C ALA A 47 -12.51 8.06 21.51
N SER A 48 -12.40 8.30 20.20
CA SER A 48 -11.07 8.33 19.56
C SER A 48 -10.22 9.41 20.25
N PRO A 49 -8.95 9.12 20.59
CA PRO A 49 -8.14 10.04 21.36
C PRO A 49 -7.85 11.38 20.65
N SER A 50 -7.34 12.34 21.42
CA SER A 50 -7.03 13.69 20.95
C SER A 50 -5.83 13.66 20.04
N ARG A 51 -5.86 14.43 18.94
CA ARG A 51 -4.76 14.52 17.98
C ARG A 51 -3.79 15.60 18.43
N VAL A 52 -2.52 15.21 18.51
CA VAL A 52 -1.42 16.01 19.01
C VAL A 52 -0.27 15.94 18.03
N SER A 53 0.48 17.02 17.92
CA SER A 53 1.64 17.13 17.06
C SER A 53 2.81 17.79 17.77
N ILE A 54 4.02 17.38 17.42
CA ILE A 54 5.27 18.02 17.83
C ILE A 54 5.96 18.52 16.57
N HIS A 55 6.22 19.83 16.52
CA HIS A 55 6.86 20.51 15.41
C HIS A 55 8.24 21.00 15.87
N VAL A 56 9.30 20.41 15.32
CA VAL A 56 10.68 20.78 15.61
C VAL A 56 11.23 21.56 14.41
N PRO A 57 11.69 22.81 14.57
CA PRO A 57 12.37 23.52 13.49
C PRO A 57 13.56 22.72 12.96
N MET A 58 13.76 22.68 11.64
CA MET A 58 14.82 21.86 11.04
C MET A 58 16.23 22.24 11.53
N GLU A 59 16.46 23.52 11.76
CA GLU A 59 17.70 24.04 12.35
C GLU A 59 17.96 23.44 13.74
N THR A 60 16.93 23.39 14.60
CA THR A 60 17.02 22.81 15.94
C THR A 60 17.11 21.29 15.89
N ALA A 61 16.39 20.64 14.96
CA ALA A 61 16.45 19.19 14.77
C ALA A 61 17.85 18.72 14.35
N GLY A 62 18.59 19.55 13.60
CA GLY A 62 20.02 19.37 13.33
C GLY A 62 20.37 18.20 12.41
N PHE A 63 19.39 17.61 11.72
CA PHE A 63 19.64 16.54 10.75
C PHE A 63 20.33 17.09 9.49
N PRO A 64 21.31 16.37 8.91
CA PRO A 64 21.96 16.80 7.70
C PRO A 64 21.02 16.69 6.49
N ALA A 65 21.11 17.65 5.56
CA ALA A 65 20.28 17.66 4.35
C ALA A 65 20.41 16.41 3.46
N ALA A 66 21.53 15.69 3.60
CA ALA A 66 21.74 14.39 2.97
C ALA A 66 20.66 13.34 3.32
N CYS A 67 19.95 13.49 4.45
CA CYS A 67 18.85 12.61 4.85
C CYS A 67 17.62 12.70 3.94
N TRP A 68 17.46 13.79 3.17
CA TRP A 68 16.32 14.00 2.27
C TRP A 68 16.75 14.53 0.90
N SER A 69 17.99 14.24 0.49
CA SER A 69 18.51 14.65 -0.83
C SER A 69 17.81 13.93 -1.99
N THR A 70 17.16 12.80 -1.72
CA THR A 70 16.39 12.01 -2.68
C THR A 70 15.10 11.51 -2.01
N PRO A 71 14.03 11.22 -2.78
CA PRO A 71 12.77 10.76 -2.21
C PRO A 71 12.88 9.46 -1.39
N GLN A 72 13.71 8.51 -1.83
CA GLN A 72 13.91 7.25 -1.10
C GLN A 72 14.63 7.45 0.23
N ARG A 73 15.59 8.39 0.28
CA ARG A 73 16.27 8.75 1.54
C ARG A 73 15.33 9.45 2.49
N GLU A 74 14.53 10.39 2.00
CA GLU A 74 13.55 11.09 2.82
C GLU A 74 12.53 10.13 3.44
N ALA A 75 12.00 9.19 2.65
CA ALA A 75 11.08 8.17 3.16
C ALA A 75 11.73 7.29 4.24
N ALA A 76 12.97 6.83 4.01
CA ALA A 76 13.70 6.00 4.96
C ALA A 76 14.11 6.76 6.23
N PHE A 77 14.48 8.04 6.10
CA PHE A 77 14.74 8.94 7.22
C PHE A 77 13.48 9.11 8.09
N LEU A 78 12.36 9.49 7.50
CA LEU A 78 11.11 9.72 8.23
C LEU A 78 10.57 8.45 8.87
N ASP A 79 10.69 7.29 8.19
CA ASP A 79 10.35 5.98 8.76
C ASP A 79 11.24 5.65 9.97
N HIS A 80 12.55 5.90 9.88
CA HIS A 80 13.48 5.68 11.00
C HIS A 80 13.15 6.57 12.21
N ILE A 81 12.90 7.86 12.00
CA ILE A 81 12.52 8.79 13.06
C ILE A 81 11.19 8.37 13.71
N LEU A 82 10.21 7.96 12.90
CA LEU A 82 8.92 7.49 13.41
C LEU A 82 9.07 6.23 14.27
N ARG A 83 9.97 5.30 13.91
CA ARG A 83 10.28 4.12 14.74
C ARG A 83 10.93 4.52 16.06
N LEU A 84 11.88 5.46 16.06
CA LEU A 84 12.50 5.96 17.30
C LEU A 84 11.47 6.65 18.20
N PHE A 85 10.62 7.51 17.61
CA PHE A 85 9.55 8.17 18.34
C PHE A 85 8.57 7.16 18.95
N GLY A 86 8.18 6.15 18.18
CA GLY A 86 7.36 5.04 18.65
C GLY A 86 7.99 4.31 19.84
N GLN A 87 9.26 3.91 19.72
CA GLN A 87 9.98 3.21 20.80
C GLN A 87 10.05 4.08 22.07
N ALA A 88 10.29 5.38 21.92
CA ALA A 88 10.31 6.29 23.06
C ALA A 88 8.93 6.39 23.73
N VAL A 89 7.86 6.46 22.93
CA VAL A 89 6.47 6.48 23.41
C VAL A 89 6.07 5.19 24.17
N ASP A 90 6.58 4.02 23.77
CA ASP A 90 6.25 2.74 24.44
C ASP A 90 6.64 2.73 25.91
N ASN A 91 7.69 3.46 26.28
CA ASN A 91 8.14 3.57 27.66
C ASN A 91 7.17 4.36 28.55
N TYR A 92 6.27 5.16 27.98
CA TYR A 92 5.41 6.10 28.72
C TYR A 92 3.91 5.87 28.52
N SER A 93 3.52 5.10 27.49
CA SER A 93 2.10 4.82 27.22
C SER A 93 1.45 4.12 28.42
N PHE A 94 0.24 4.57 28.79
CA PHE A 94 -0.52 4.10 29.97
C PHE A 94 0.13 4.34 31.34
N GLN A 95 1.23 5.08 31.42
CA GLN A 95 1.79 5.46 32.74
C GLN A 95 0.93 6.52 33.45
N ALA A 96 0.11 7.27 32.71
CA ALA A 96 -0.83 8.21 33.30
C ALA A 96 -2.17 7.53 33.61
N LYS A 97 -2.74 7.78 34.80
CA LYS A 97 -3.95 7.09 35.28
C LYS A 97 -5.24 7.81 34.89
N GLY A 98 -6.31 7.04 34.67
CA GLY A 98 -7.66 7.57 34.48
C GLY A 98 -8.61 6.56 33.85
N SER A 99 -9.83 7.00 33.50
CA SER A 99 -10.86 6.18 32.86
C SER A 99 -10.75 6.17 31.32
N GLY A 100 -11.25 5.10 30.69
CA GLY A 100 -11.28 4.99 29.24
C GLY A 100 -9.88 4.87 28.64
N LYS A 101 -9.56 5.72 27.67
CA LYS A 101 -8.23 5.74 27.01
C LYS A 101 -7.22 6.68 27.70
N SER A 102 -7.50 7.12 28.93
CA SER A 102 -6.64 8.03 29.68
C SER A 102 -5.19 7.55 29.71
N GLY A 103 -4.24 8.44 29.39
CA GLY A 103 -2.81 8.14 29.44
C GLY A 103 -2.29 7.28 28.29
N ALA A 104 -3.15 6.81 27.40
CA ALA A 104 -2.72 6.10 26.21
C ALA A 104 -2.12 7.10 25.21
N ILE A 105 -0.93 6.79 24.71
CA ILE A 105 -0.29 7.52 23.62
C ILE A 105 -0.19 6.55 22.44
N PHE A 106 -0.84 6.91 21.34
CA PHE A 106 -0.88 6.12 20.11
C PHE A 106 -0.11 6.83 19.01
N THR A 107 0.83 6.13 18.40
CA THR A 107 1.53 6.57 17.20
C THR A 107 1.62 5.41 16.22
N THR A 108 1.90 5.72 14.95
CA THR A 108 2.08 4.71 13.91
C THR A 108 3.20 3.74 14.30
N ARG A 109 2.97 2.46 14.02
CA ARG A 109 3.93 1.37 14.20
C ARG A 109 4.26 0.77 12.83
N PRO A 110 5.24 1.33 12.10
CA PRO A 110 5.59 0.82 10.78
C PRO A 110 5.94 -0.66 10.81
N GLY A 111 5.45 -1.41 9.81
CA GLY A 111 5.81 -2.80 9.56
C GLY A 111 7.24 -2.97 9.04
N GLN A 112 7.47 -3.98 8.20
CA GLN A 112 8.80 -4.21 7.62
C GLN A 112 9.07 -3.31 6.42
N GLU A 113 8.01 -2.86 5.76
CA GLU A 113 8.03 -2.01 4.58
C GLU A 113 8.17 -0.52 4.97
N ILE A 114 9.01 0.19 4.22
CA ILE A 114 9.24 1.63 4.36
C ILE A 114 8.23 2.36 3.48
N LEU A 115 7.31 3.10 4.11
CA LEU A 115 6.27 3.89 3.45
C LEU A 115 6.29 5.34 3.94
N SER A 116 6.04 6.28 3.03
CA SER A 116 5.81 7.69 3.38
C SER A 116 4.50 7.83 4.16
N ARG A 117 4.54 8.47 5.33
CA ARG A 117 3.42 8.50 6.28
C ARG A 117 3.08 9.89 6.77
N THR A 118 1.83 10.12 7.15
CA THR A 118 1.41 11.39 7.76
C THR A 118 1.83 11.53 9.23
N ALA A 119 2.21 10.43 9.87
CA ALA A 119 2.64 10.41 11.27
C ALA A 119 4.01 11.04 11.50
N CYS A 120 4.87 11.06 10.49
CA CYS A 120 6.13 11.81 10.52
C CYS A 120 6.38 12.44 9.15
N VAL A 121 6.41 13.77 9.09
CA VAL A 121 6.59 14.51 7.83
C VAL A 121 7.64 15.60 8.00
N ARG A 122 8.33 15.91 6.90
CA ARG A 122 9.24 17.04 6.82
C ARG A 122 8.63 18.14 5.94
N THR A 123 8.81 19.39 6.34
CA THR A 123 8.68 20.56 5.49
C THR A 123 10.04 21.27 5.41
N ASP A 124 10.16 22.33 4.61
CA ASP A 124 11.40 23.10 4.59
C ASP A 124 11.71 23.81 5.91
N ARG A 125 10.72 23.93 6.80
CA ARG A 125 10.84 24.65 8.07
C ARG A 125 10.95 23.73 9.28
N GLU A 126 10.25 22.60 9.24
CA GLU A 126 10.04 21.77 10.44
C GLU A 126 9.93 20.27 10.12
N LEU A 127 10.35 19.47 11.10
CA LEU A 127 10.05 18.06 11.25
C LEU A 127 8.85 17.91 12.17
N VAL A 128 7.81 17.19 11.71
CA VAL A 128 6.54 17.09 12.43
C VAL A 128 6.23 15.63 12.74
N ALA A 129 6.07 15.32 14.03
CA ALA A 129 5.55 14.04 14.50
C ALA A 129 4.08 14.21 14.92
N ARG A 130 3.17 13.40 14.37
CA ARG A 130 1.74 13.40 14.65
C ARG A 130 1.34 12.10 15.34
N PHE A 131 0.57 12.23 16.41
CA PHE A 131 0.16 11.10 17.25
C PHE A 131 -1.16 11.44 17.94
N GLU A 132 -1.67 10.47 18.68
CA GLU A 132 -2.93 10.58 19.42
C GLU A 132 -2.67 10.36 20.91
N VAL A 133 -3.31 11.16 21.76
CA VAL A 133 -3.19 11.08 23.23
C VAL A 133 -4.59 11.02 23.82
N GLY A 134 -4.84 10.01 24.65
CA GLY A 134 -6.06 9.92 25.44
C GLY A 134 -5.99 10.87 26.62
N PHE A 135 -6.65 12.02 26.51
CA PHE A 135 -6.61 13.06 27.54
C PHE A 135 -7.23 12.55 28.84
N PRO A 136 -6.46 12.51 29.95
CA PRO A 136 -6.88 11.89 31.20
C PRO A 136 -8.16 12.47 31.82
N ALA A 137 -8.96 11.58 32.40
CA ALA A 137 -10.15 11.91 33.18
C ALA A 137 -10.41 10.89 34.30
N ASN A 138 -11.15 11.30 35.32
CA ASN A 138 -11.75 10.44 36.33
C ASN A 138 -13.26 10.41 36.10
N GLY A 139 -13.75 9.37 35.44
CA GLY A 139 -15.13 9.36 34.91
C GLY A 139 -15.23 10.35 33.75
N ARG A 140 -16.02 11.43 33.90
CA ARG A 140 -16.12 12.53 32.92
C ARG A 140 -15.49 13.83 33.43
N THR A 141 -14.75 13.76 34.51
CA THR A 141 -14.11 14.90 35.14
C THR A 141 -12.64 14.96 34.73
N ILE A 142 -12.18 16.13 34.30
CA ILE A 142 -10.80 16.36 33.85
C ILE A 142 -9.80 15.99 34.96
N ASN A 143 -8.72 15.32 34.56
CA ASN A 143 -7.55 15.08 35.42
C ASN A 143 -6.35 15.83 34.83
N ALA A 144 -6.22 17.10 35.19
CA ALA A 144 -5.21 18.01 34.65
C ALA A 144 -3.79 17.55 34.99
N ARG A 145 -3.59 17.03 36.21
CA ARG A 145 -2.28 16.58 36.72
C ARG A 145 -1.68 15.46 35.87
N GLU A 146 -2.52 14.51 35.44
CA GLU A 146 -2.06 13.40 34.60
C GLU A 146 -1.79 13.85 33.16
N LEU A 147 -2.59 14.77 32.60
CA LEU A 147 -2.27 15.36 31.30
C LEU A 147 -0.98 16.18 31.36
N GLU A 148 -0.74 16.89 32.46
CA GLU A 148 0.46 17.67 32.67
C GLU A 148 1.72 16.79 32.62
N LYS A 149 1.69 15.62 33.28
CA LYS A 149 2.79 14.64 33.19
C LYS A 149 3.05 14.23 31.74
N ILE A 150 2.01 13.91 30.97
CA ILE A 150 2.16 13.55 29.56
C ILE A 150 2.83 14.68 28.77
N LEU A 151 2.27 15.90 28.85
CA LEU A 151 2.69 17.02 28.00
C LEU A 151 4.04 17.63 28.41
N PHE A 152 4.36 17.64 29.70
CA PHE A 152 5.53 18.35 30.25
C PHE A 152 6.63 17.43 30.79
N GLN A 153 6.39 16.12 30.93
CA GLN A 153 7.42 15.17 31.41
C GLN A 153 7.68 14.08 30.38
N TYR A 154 6.65 13.44 29.83
CA TYR A 154 6.83 12.29 28.93
C TYR A 154 7.15 12.72 27.49
N LEU A 155 6.31 13.56 26.88
CA LEU A 155 6.49 14.00 25.49
C LEU A 155 7.82 14.73 25.22
N PRO A 156 8.33 15.60 26.12
CA PRO A 156 9.65 16.20 25.93
C PRO A 156 10.77 15.16 25.84
N VAL A 157 10.69 14.07 26.62
CA VAL A 157 11.67 12.98 26.56
C VAL A 157 11.54 12.20 25.25
N CYS A 158 10.32 11.87 24.84
CA CYS A 158 10.07 11.22 23.55
C CYS A 158 10.62 12.04 22.38
N ALA A 159 10.33 13.35 22.36
CA ALA A 159 10.86 14.27 21.35
C ALA A 159 12.39 14.28 21.34
N LYS A 160 13.04 14.44 22.51
CA LYS A 160 14.51 14.44 22.61
C LYS A 160 15.12 13.15 22.09
N GLN A 161 14.59 11.99 22.45
CA GLN A 161 15.13 10.67 22.05
C GLN A 161 14.94 10.31 20.58
N SER A 162 14.27 11.14 19.77
CA SER A 162 13.88 10.77 18.41
C SER A 162 13.97 11.88 17.37
N LEU A 163 13.63 13.12 17.71
CA LEU A 163 13.45 14.22 16.74
C LEU A 163 14.66 15.15 16.63
N TYR A 164 15.76 14.84 17.32
CA TYR A 164 16.99 15.66 17.33
C TYR A 164 18.22 14.81 17.01
N TYR A 165 18.97 15.21 16.00
CA TYR A 165 20.11 14.45 15.48
C TYR A 165 21.20 14.18 16.52
N ASN A 166 21.48 15.17 17.38
CA ASN A 166 22.52 15.03 18.43
C ASN A 166 22.09 14.12 19.59
N GLN A 167 20.84 13.69 19.66
CA GLN A 167 20.30 12.81 20.69
C GLN A 167 20.15 11.36 20.23
N ILE A 168 20.40 11.06 18.95
CA ILE A 168 20.25 9.71 18.39
C ILE A 168 21.60 9.14 17.96
N ASP A 169 21.70 7.81 17.87
CA ASP A 169 22.87 7.17 17.26
C ASP A 169 22.85 7.40 15.73
N PRO A 170 23.86 8.07 15.15
CA PRO A 170 23.91 8.28 13.71
C PRO A 170 24.18 7.00 12.91
N LYS A 171 24.68 5.91 13.52
CA LYS A 171 25.04 4.68 12.80
C LYS A 171 23.81 3.96 12.22
N PRO A 172 22.74 3.66 12.98
CA PRO A 172 21.50 3.12 12.42
C PRO A 172 20.91 4.00 11.31
N LEU A 173 20.88 5.33 11.50
CA LEU A 173 20.36 6.25 10.50
C LEU A 173 21.16 6.17 9.19
N ARG A 174 22.51 6.19 9.26
CA ARG A 174 23.37 6.03 8.07
C ARG A 174 23.14 4.70 7.35
N ARG A 175 22.94 3.62 8.10
CA ARG A 175 22.64 2.29 7.53
C ARG A 175 21.32 2.29 6.78
N VAL A 176 20.27 2.88 7.36
CA VAL A 176 18.95 2.98 6.73
C VAL A 176 19.01 3.84 5.46
N LEU A 177 19.72 4.96 5.49
CA LEU A 177 19.89 5.83 4.31
C LEU A 177 20.70 5.14 3.19
N SER A 178 21.80 4.47 3.52
CA SER A 178 22.60 3.72 2.55
C SER A 178 21.78 2.58 1.94
N LEU A 179 20.99 1.87 2.74
CA LEU A 179 20.13 0.80 2.24
C LEU A 179 19.03 1.33 1.30
N ALA A 180 18.49 2.53 1.58
CA ALA A 180 17.52 3.15 0.69
C ALA A 180 18.12 3.45 -0.69
N ASP A 181 19.38 3.92 -0.73
CA ASP A 181 20.10 4.15 -1.99
C ASP A 181 20.40 2.84 -2.72
N ASP A 182 20.82 1.80 -2.00
CA ASP A 182 21.08 0.49 -2.60
C ASP A 182 19.82 -0.10 -3.24
N GLN A 183 18.68 -0.05 -2.54
CA GLN A 183 17.41 -0.57 -3.04
C GLN A 183 16.93 0.18 -4.29
N GLU A 184 17.11 1.49 -4.32
CA GLU A 184 16.81 2.31 -5.51
C GLU A 184 17.79 2.01 -6.66
N ALA A 185 19.08 1.80 -6.37
CA ALA A 185 20.07 1.44 -7.38
C ALA A 185 19.78 0.09 -8.03
N ILE A 186 19.40 -0.92 -7.24
CA ILE A 186 18.95 -2.22 -7.75
C ILE A 186 17.72 -2.02 -8.63
N ARG A 187 16.73 -1.23 -8.19
CA ARG A 187 15.51 -0.97 -8.96
C ARG A 187 15.79 -0.32 -10.32
N ARG A 188 16.76 0.60 -10.40
CA ARG A 188 17.23 1.18 -11.67
C ARG A 188 17.94 0.14 -12.52
N TYR A 189 18.83 -0.64 -11.92
CA TYR A 189 19.53 -1.72 -12.59
C TYR A 189 18.56 -2.70 -13.27
N LEU A 190 17.42 -3.02 -12.62
CA LEU A 190 16.38 -3.85 -13.22
C LEU A 190 15.89 -3.28 -14.56
N SER A 191 15.55 -1.99 -14.56
CA SER A 191 15.03 -1.32 -15.76
C SER A 191 16.05 -1.18 -16.88
N GLU A 192 17.32 -0.96 -16.54
CA GLU A 192 18.41 -0.76 -17.50
C GLU A 192 18.89 -2.08 -18.13
N ASN A 193 18.72 -3.21 -17.44
CA ASN A 193 19.23 -4.52 -17.85
C ASN A 193 18.11 -5.51 -18.23
N GLY A 194 16.89 -5.02 -18.43
CA GLY A 194 15.78 -5.88 -18.87
C GLY A 194 15.41 -6.96 -17.87
N LEU A 195 15.46 -6.67 -16.56
CA LEU A 195 15.05 -7.57 -15.49
C LEU A 195 13.67 -7.18 -14.93
N ALA A 196 12.88 -8.18 -14.57
CA ALA A 196 11.61 -8.02 -13.86
C ALA A 196 11.80 -7.99 -12.34
N ALA A 197 12.80 -8.70 -11.82
CA ALA A 197 13.11 -8.75 -10.40
C ALA A 197 14.57 -9.18 -10.12
N PHE A 198 15.02 -8.96 -8.90
CA PHE A 198 16.29 -9.41 -8.34
C PHE A 198 16.09 -10.00 -6.94
N VAL A 199 16.72 -11.13 -6.67
CA VAL A 199 16.70 -11.81 -5.37
C VAL A 199 18.14 -12.02 -4.90
N ALA A 200 18.58 -11.25 -3.91
CA ALA A 200 19.95 -11.35 -3.39
C ALA A 200 20.29 -12.73 -2.81
N ASP A 201 21.52 -13.18 -3.04
CA ASP A 201 22.09 -14.32 -2.33
C ASP A 201 22.13 -14.03 -0.82
N GLY A 202 21.77 -15.02 -0.02
CA GLY A 202 21.65 -14.91 1.44
C GLY A 202 20.30 -14.33 1.93
N ALA A 203 19.38 -13.94 1.04
CA ALA A 203 18.07 -13.43 1.45
C ALA A 203 17.27 -14.47 2.25
N ILE A 204 16.53 -14.01 3.26
CA ILE A 204 15.62 -14.82 4.06
C ILE A 204 14.18 -14.52 3.64
N LEU A 205 13.67 -15.36 2.74
CA LEU A 205 12.34 -15.25 2.16
C LEU A 205 11.21 -15.65 3.11
N PRO A 206 11.26 -16.79 3.83
CA PRO A 206 10.16 -17.22 4.70
C PRO A 206 9.98 -16.31 5.90
N ARG A 207 8.73 -16.11 6.31
CA ARG A 207 8.36 -15.27 7.47
C ARG A 207 8.19 -16.14 8.72
N ALA A 208 8.35 -15.52 9.88
CA ALA A 208 8.39 -16.21 11.17
C ALA A 208 7.10 -16.99 11.47
N THR A 209 5.94 -16.41 11.17
CA THR A 209 4.62 -17.06 11.32
C THR A 209 3.63 -16.50 10.31
N GLY A 210 2.44 -17.12 10.17
CA GLY A 210 1.38 -16.59 9.29
C GLY A 210 0.82 -15.22 9.68
N VAL A 211 1.10 -14.74 10.90
CA VAL A 211 0.62 -13.44 11.42
C VAL A 211 1.76 -12.43 11.68
N SER A 212 3.01 -12.86 11.55
CA SER A 212 4.19 -12.01 11.75
C SER A 212 5.00 -11.92 10.46
N ASN A 213 5.17 -10.70 9.99
CA ASN A 213 6.01 -10.40 8.84
C ASN A 213 7.50 -10.37 9.19
N ALA A 214 7.98 -10.73 10.39
CA ALA A 214 9.42 -10.83 10.68
C ALA A 214 10.07 -12.01 9.92
N PRO A 215 11.39 -11.99 9.63
CA PRO A 215 12.05 -13.12 8.99
C PRO A 215 12.06 -14.37 9.88
N MET A 216 11.94 -15.54 9.24
CA MET A 216 12.05 -16.82 9.93
C MET A 216 13.50 -17.04 10.42
N LYS A 217 13.64 -17.49 11.68
CA LYS A 217 14.93 -17.91 12.23
C LYS A 217 15.32 -19.27 11.69
N ASN A 218 16.62 -19.50 11.47
CA ASN A 218 17.18 -20.76 10.96
C ASN A 218 16.60 -21.20 9.60
N ALA A 219 16.17 -20.25 8.78
CA ALA A 219 15.71 -20.51 7.42
C ALA A 219 16.88 -20.84 6.49
N VAL A 220 16.60 -21.58 5.41
CA VAL A 220 17.55 -21.77 4.31
C VAL A 220 17.73 -20.43 3.58
N PRO A 221 18.94 -19.84 3.57
CA PRO A 221 19.17 -18.61 2.82
C PRO A 221 19.04 -18.87 1.32
N PHE A 222 18.51 -17.88 0.61
CA PHE A 222 18.37 -17.95 -0.83
C PHE A 222 19.74 -18.07 -1.51
N GLN A 223 19.84 -18.90 -2.54
CA GLN A 223 21.04 -19.03 -3.36
C GLN A 223 20.62 -19.07 -4.83
N SER A 224 21.30 -18.26 -5.64
CA SER A 224 21.04 -18.11 -7.06
C SER A 224 21.54 -19.30 -7.87
N PRO A 225 20.80 -19.76 -8.88
CA PRO A 225 21.35 -20.59 -9.95
C PRO A 225 22.50 -19.87 -10.67
N ALA A 226 23.58 -20.59 -10.99
CA ALA A 226 24.79 -19.99 -11.57
C ALA A 226 24.51 -19.16 -12.83
N HIS A 227 23.62 -19.64 -13.72
CA HIS A 227 23.28 -18.97 -14.98
C HIS A 227 22.42 -17.71 -14.82
N LEU A 228 21.80 -17.51 -13.66
CA LEU A 228 20.96 -16.35 -13.36
C LEU A 228 21.63 -15.41 -12.35
N SER A 229 22.83 -15.75 -11.88
CA SER A 229 23.58 -14.93 -10.95
C SER A 229 24.09 -13.69 -11.65
N VAL A 230 23.62 -12.53 -11.20
CA VAL A 230 24.08 -11.21 -11.63
C VAL A 230 24.72 -10.50 -10.45
N THR A 231 25.74 -9.69 -10.73
CA THR A 231 26.41 -8.86 -9.72
C THR A 231 26.09 -7.40 -9.97
N ILE A 232 25.38 -6.78 -9.03
CA ILE A 232 24.92 -5.40 -9.13
C ILE A 232 25.86 -4.49 -8.33
N PRO A 233 26.46 -3.45 -8.95
CA PRO A 233 27.21 -2.45 -8.22
C PRO A 233 26.25 -1.58 -7.40
N LEU A 234 26.56 -1.40 -6.11
CA LEU A 234 25.79 -0.59 -5.18
C LEU A 234 26.47 0.76 -4.92
N PRO A 235 25.69 1.79 -4.56
CA PRO A 235 26.22 3.03 -4.02
C PRO A 235 27.19 2.77 -2.86
N GLY A 236 28.33 3.46 -2.87
CA GLY A 236 29.41 3.26 -1.87
C GLY A 236 30.43 2.18 -2.23
N GLY A 237 30.43 1.68 -3.48
CA GLY A 237 31.50 0.81 -4.01
C GLY A 237 31.37 -0.67 -3.63
N ARG A 238 30.29 -1.04 -2.94
CA ARG A 238 29.93 -2.44 -2.68
C ARG A 238 29.33 -3.07 -3.94
N GLN A 239 29.29 -4.39 -3.97
CA GLN A 239 28.56 -5.14 -4.97
C GLN A 239 27.67 -6.17 -4.27
N ILE A 240 26.56 -6.54 -4.90
CA ILE A 240 25.66 -7.57 -4.41
C ILE A 240 25.40 -8.59 -5.51
N ALA A 241 25.56 -9.87 -5.18
CA ALA A 241 25.25 -10.97 -6.08
C ALA A 241 23.86 -11.53 -5.76
N GLY A 242 23.16 -12.01 -6.78
CA GLY A 242 21.84 -12.59 -6.63
C GLY A 242 21.22 -12.99 -7.97
N MET A 243 20.00 -13.52 -7.90
CA MET A 243 19.30 -14.04 -9.07
C MET A 243 18.59 -12.88 -9.77
N GLY A 244 19.00 -12.59 -11.00
CA GLY A 244 18.28 -11.68 -11.89
C GLY A 244 17.19 -12.45 -12.64
N ILE A 245 15.92 -12.10 -12.41
CA ILE A 245 14.80 -12.64 -13.19
C ILE A 245 14.61 -11.73 -14.42
N PRO A 246 14.85 -12.22 -15.65
CA PRO A 246 14.69 -11.42 -16.86
C PRO A 246 13.23 -11.05 -17.10
N GLN A 247 13.01 -9.94 -17.82
CA GLN A 247 11.71 -9.64 -18.39
C GLN A 247 11.30 -10.74 -19.39
N GLY A 248 10.00 -11.00 -19.47
CA GLY A 248 9.44 -12.12 -20.22
C GLY A 248 8.51 -12.97 -19.37
N ILE A 249 8.48 -14.28 -19.64
CA ILE A 249 7.60 -15.24 -18.97
C ILE A 249 8.47 -16.16 -18.13
N THR A 250 8.38 -16.02 -16.80
CA THR A 250 9.07 -16.88 -15.84
C THR A 250 8.07 -17.79 -15.15
N LEU A 251 8.32 -19.09 -15.19
CA LEU A 251 7.55 -20.10 -14.49
C LEU A 251 8.31 -20.56 -13.24
N ILE A 252 7.65 -20.62 -12.09
CA ILE A 252 8.18 -21.19 -10.85
C ILE A 252 7.39 -22.46 -10.54
N THR A 253 8.04 -23.61 -10.65
CA THR A 253 7.45 -24.94 -10.47
C THR A 253 8.15 -25.75 -9.37
N GLY A 254 7.76 -27.01 -9.17
CA GLY A 254 8.26 -27.90 -8.12
C GLY A 254 7.17 -28.46 -7.21
N GLY A 255 7.53 -29.38 -6.33
CA GLY A 255 6.62 -30.06 -5.41
C GLY A 255 5.90 -29.10 -4.44
N GLY A 256 4.77 -29.54 -3.88
CA GLY A 256 4.09 -28.83 -2.80
C GLY A 256 5.01 -28.70 -1.58
N TYR A 257 5.03 -27.53 -0.93
CA TYR A 257 5.89 -27.21 0.24
C TYR A 257 7.40 -27.01 -0.02
N HIS A 258 7.86 -26.96 -1.28
CA HIS A 258 9.29 -26.73 -1.59
C HIS A 258 9.70 -25.23 -1.67
N GLY A 259 8.78 -24.29 -1.41
CA GLY A 259 9.08 -22.84 -1.32
C GLY A 259 8.64 -21.96 -2.49
N LYS A 260 7.84 -22.47 -3.45
CA LYS A 260 7.34 -21.70 -4.61
C LYS A 260 6.61 -20.40 -4.22
N SER A 261 5.52 -20.52 -3.46
CA SER A 261 4.74 -19.36 -3.02
C SER A 261 5.51 -18.48 -2.03
N THR A 262 6.53 -19.02 -1.34
CA THR A 262 7.43 -18.21 -0.50
C THR A 262 8.27 -17.27 -1.35
N LEU A 263 8.84 -17.76 -2.45
CA LEU A 263 9.55 -16.92 -3.41
C LEU A 263 8.61 -15.89 -4.04
N LEU A 264 7.43 -16.31 -4.51
CA LEU A 264 6.47 -15.39 -5.13
C LEU A 264 6.03 -14.29 -4.14
N LYS A 265 5.70 -14.62 -2.89
CA LYS A 265 5.36 -13.63 -1.86
C LYS A 265 6.50 -12.65 -1.56
N ALA A 266 7.76 -13.09 -1.64
CA ALA A 266 8.89 -12.18 -1.51
C ALA A 266 8.99 -11.21 -2.70
N LEU A 267 8.74 -11.70 -3.92
CA LEU A 267 8.67 -10.88 -5.13
C LEU A 267 7.48 -9.90 -5.10
N GLU A 268 6.33 -10.32 -4.57
CA GLU A 268 5.16 -9.45 -4.36
C GLU A 268 5.47 -8.29 -3.43
N ALA A 269 6.21 -8.55 -2.35
CA ALA A 269 6.66 -7.54 -1.39
C ALA A 269 7.80 -6.66 -1.93
N GLY A 270 8.60 -7.15 -2.89
CA GLY A 270 9.74 -6.43 -3.49
C GLY A 270 9.39 -5.16 -4.28
N VAL A 271 8.09 -4.87 -4.42
CA VAL A 271 7.59 -3.56 -4.88
C VAL A 271 7.82 -2.45 -3.85
N TYR A 272 8.03 -2.80 -2.58
CA TYR A 272 8.38 -1.90 -1.49
C TYR A 272 9.85 -2.04 -1.09
N ASN A 273 10.38 -0.96 -0.53
CA ASN A 273 11.65 -1.02 0.19
C ASN A 273 11.40 -1.61 1.59
N HIS A 274 12.34 -2.41 2.08
CA HIS A 274 12.28 -2.99 3.42
C HIS A 274 13.38 -2.42 4.32
N ILE A 275 13.16 -2.55 5.63
CA ILE A 275 14.12 -2.16 6.66
C ILE A 275 15.35 -3.09 6.69
N PRO A 276 16.50 -2.63 7.23
CA PRO A 276 17.65 -3.51 7.44
C PRO A 276 17.30 -4.69 8.35
N GLY A 277 17.72 -5.91 7.96
CA GLY A 277 17.46 -7.13 8.73
C GLY A 277 16.09 -7.75 8.50
N ASP A 278 15.32 -7.28 7.51
CA ASP A 278 14.06 -7.91 7.11
C ASP A 278 14.25 -9.30 6.48
N GLY A 279 15.43 -9.55 5.91
CA GLY A 279 15.73 -10.71 5.08
C GLY A 279 15.39 -10.52 3.61
N ARG A 280 14.50 -9.56 3.27
CA ARG A 280 14.08 -9.24 1.90
C ARG A 280 14.51 -7.83 1.47
N GLU A 281 15.39 -7.16 2.21
CA GLU A 281 15.84 -5.81 1.90
C GLU A 281 16.55 -5.65 0.56
N TYR A 282 16.96 -6.75 -0.06
CA TYR A 282 17.53 -6.79 -1.41
C TYR A 282 16.76 -7.73 -2.35
N VAL A 283 15.48 -8.01 -2.03
CA VAL A 283 14.54 -8.66 -2.94
C VAL A 283 13.68 -7.58 -3.57
N ILE A 284 13.99 -7.23 -4.81
CA ILE A 284 13.44 -6.05 -5.49
C ILE A 284 12.76 -6.49 -6.77
N THR A 285 11.52 -6.07 -6.96
CA THR A 285 10.71 -6.33 -8.16
C THR A 285 10.41 -5.00 -8.85
N ASP A 286 10.12 -4.99 -10.15
CA ASP A 286 9.56 -3.81 -10.82
C ASP A 286 8.46 -3.17 -9.96
N ASN A 287 8.54 -1.86 -9.73
CA ASN A 287 7.66 -1.16 -8.78
C ASN A 287 6.18 -1.13 -9.21
N THR A 288 5.91 -1.35 -10.49
CA THR A 288 4.57 -1.44 -11.06
C THR A 288 3.99 -2.86 -10.98
N ALA A 289 4.76 -3.85 -10.52
CA ALA A 289 4.32 -5.24 -10.50
C ALA A 289 3.04 -5.45 -9.69
N LEU A 290 2.10 -6.20 -10.27
CA LEU A 290 0.77 -6.42 -9.73
C LEU A 290 0.49 -7.92 -9.56
N LYS A 291 0.15 -8.33 -8.34
CA LYS A 291 -0.36 -9.67 -8.05
C LYS A 291 -1.80 -9.78 -8.54
N LEU A 292 -2.03 -10.71 -9.45
CA LEU A 292 -3.34 -11.05 -9.98
C LEU A 292 -3.80 -12.41 -9.45
N ARG A 293 -5.09 -12.51 -9.14
CA ARG A 293 -5.77 -13.71 -8.66
C ARG A 293 -7.24 -13.67 -9.05
N ALA A 294 -7.96 -14.77 -8.87
CA ALA A 294 -9.42 -14.78 -8.98
C ALA A 294 -10.06 -14.08 -7.78
N GLU A 295 -11.15 -13.35 -8.05
CA GLU A 295 -11.91 -12.58 -7.07
C GLU A 295 -13.41 -12.76 -7.31
N ASP A 296 -13.94 -13.92 -6.92
CA ASP A 296 -15.36 -14.18 -7.02
C ASP A 296 -16.18 -13.09 -6.31
N HIS A 297 -17.30 -12.72 -6.91
CA HIS A 297 -18.30 -11.76 -6.41
C HIS A 297 -17.89 -10.27 -6.39
N ARG A 298 -16.70 -9.91 -6.89
CA ARG A 298 -16.34 -8.49 -7.03
C ARG A 298 -17.18 -7.82 -8.12
N SER A 299 -17.40 -6.51 -7.98
CA SER A 299 -17.96 -5.71 -9.07
C SER A 299 -16.92 -5.41 -10.14
N ILE A 300 -17.37 -5.29 -11.38
CA ILE A 300 -16.60 -4.81 -12.52
C ILE A 300 -17.43 -3.72 -13.21
N ARG A 301 -16.79 -2.63 -13.64
CA ARG A 301 -17.44 -1.48 -14.26
C ARG A 301 -16.70 -1.08 -15.54
N ASN A 302 -17.41 -1.17 -16.67
CA ASN A 302 -17.00 -0.69 -17.98
C ASN A 302 -15.58 -1.16 -18.39
N VAL A 303 -15.28 -2.45 -18.22
CA VAL A 303 -13.98 -3.04 -18.58
C VAL A 303 -14.10 -3.86 -19.86
N ASP A 304 -13.21 -3.63 -20.83
CA ASP A 304 -13.15 -4.42 -22.06
C ASP A 304 -12.43 -5.75 -21.79
N ILE A 305 -13.20 -6.80 -21.52
CA ILE A 305 -12.69 -8.17 -21.31
C ILE A 305 -12.83 -9.04 -22.56
N SER A 306 -13.22 -8.48 -23.71
CA SER A 306 -13.50 -9.22 -24.96
C SER A 306 -12.32 -10.06 -25.44
N GLY A 307 -11.08 -9.65 -25.13
CA GLY A 307 -9.88 -10.42 -25.44
C GLY A 307 -9.73 -11.73 -24.66
N PHE A 308 -10.44 -11.88 -23.55
CA PHE A 308 -10.44 -13.08 -22.71
C PHE A 308 -11.81 -13.79 -22.70
N ILE A 309 -12.90 -13.06 -22.91
CA ILE A 309 -14.26 -13.57 -22.82
C ILE A 309 -15.07 -13.02 -23.99
N ASP A 310 -15.48 -13.88 -24.92
CA ASP A 310 -16.16 -13.48 -26.14
C ASP A 310 -17.68 -13.30 -25.90
N ARG A 311 -18.42 -14.41 -25.73
CA ARG A 311 -19.88 -14.42 -25.62
C ARG A 311 -20.36 -14.92 -24.26
N LEU A 312 -20.97 -14.04 -23.48
CA LEU A 312 -21.63 -14.44 -22.23
C LEU A 312 -23.10 -14.83 -22.45
N PRO A 313 -23.63 -15.78 -21.66
CA PRO A 313 -25.06 -16.07 -21.63
C PRO A 313 -25.88 -14.78 -21.42
N GLY A 314 -26.95 -14.63 -22.22
CA GLY A 314 -27.81 -13.44 -22.17
C GLY A 314 -27.30 -12.23 -22.98
N GLY A 315 -26.27 -12.40 -23.81
CA GLY A 315 -25.83 -11.36 -24.76
C GLY A 315 -25.18 -10.14 -24.12
N LYS A 316 -24.57 -10.30 -22.93
CA LYS A 316 -23.86 -9.20 -22.27
C LYS A 316 -22.66 -8.76 -23.11
N ASP A 317 -22.49 -7.46 -23.26
CA ASP A 317 -21.35 -6.87 -23.97
C ASP A 317 -20.05 -7.07 -23.17
N THR A 318 -19.07 -7.70 -23.79
CA THR A 318 -17.75 -7.97 -23.21
C THR A 318 -16.73 -6.87 -23.52
N ALA A 319 -17.02 -5.96 -24.46
CA ALA A 319 -16.21 -4.79 -24.76
C ALA A 319 -16.44 -3.61 -23.78
N SER A 320 -17.57 -3.62 -23.07
CA SER A 320 -17.93 -2.66 -22.02
C SER A 320 -18.47 -3.35 -20.77
N PHE A 321 -17.83 -4.46 -20.38
CA PHE A 321 -18.36 -5.38 -19.38
C PHE A 321 -18.56 -4.74 -18.01
N SER A 322 -19.75 -4.95 -17.46
CA SER A 322 -20.13 -4.53 -16.12
C SER A 322 -20.94 -5.62 -15.41
N THR A 323 -20.62 -5.88 -14.15
CA THR A 323 -21.36 -6.80 -13.28
C THR A 323 -21.20 -6.42 -11.81
N GLU A 324 -22.20 -6.72 -11.00
CA GLU A 324 -22.12 -6.62 -9.53
C GLU A 324 -21.58 -7.90 -8.88
N ASP A 325 -21.52 -8.98 -9.67
CA ASP A 325 -21.20 -10.33 -9.23
C ASP A 325 -20.39 -11.03 -10.33
N ALA A 326 -19.07 -10.91 -10.25
CA ALA A 326 -18.15 -11.53 -11.21
C ALA A 326 -17.85 -12.98 -10.82
N SER A 327 -17.69 -13.85 -11.82
CA SER A 327 -17.07 -15.18 -11.64
C SER A 327 -15.54 -15.04 -11.54
N GLY A 328 -14.86 -16.12 -11.14
CA GLY A 328 -13.41 -16.15 -11.01
C GLY A 328 -12.69 -15.83 -12.32
N SER A 329 -13.17 -16.34 -13.45
CA SER A 329 -12.56 -16.05 -14.76
C SER A 329 -12.82 -14.62 -15.23
N THR A 330 -14.04 -14.09 -15.06
CA THR A 330 -14.37 -12.71 -15.45
C THR A 330 -13.66 -11.69 -14.56
N SER A 331 -13.54 -11.95 -13.26
CA SER A 331 -12.78 -11.11 -12.32
C SER A 331 -11.28 -11.10 -12.63
N GLN A 332 -10.70 -12.25 -12.95
CA GLN A 332 -9.28 -12.33 -13.29
C GLN A 332 -8.98 -11.70 -14.66
N ALA A 333 -9.86 -11.89 -15.66
CA ALA A 333 -9.78 -11.19 -16.94
C ALA A 333 -9.84 -9.66 -16.77
N ALA A 334 -10.77 -9.17 -15.96
CA ALA A 334 -10.84 -7.75 -15.62
C ALA A 334 -9.58 -7.28 -14.90
N GLY A 335 -9.04 -8.08 -13.96
CA GLY A 335 -7.79 -7.78 -13.26
C GLY A 335 -6.59 -7.57 -14.20
N VAL A 336 -6.48 -8.36 -15.27
CA VAL A 336 -5.44 -8.16 -16.30
C VAL A 336 -5.61 -6.80 -16.99
N ILE A 337 -6.82 -6.49 -17.45
CA ILE A 337 -7.10 -5.24 -18.19
C ILE A 337 -6.95 -4.00 -17.30
N GLU A 338 -7.42 -4.08 -16.06
CA GLU A 338 -7.24 -3.06 -15.05
C GLU A 338 -5.77 -2.87 -14.68
N GLY A 339 -4.99 -3.96 -14.64
CA GLY A 339 -3.55 -3.91 -14.44
C GLY A 339 -2.80 -3.21 -15.58
N LEU A 340 -3.23 -3.42 -16.83
CA LEU A 340 -2.71 -2.69 -17.99
C LEU A 340 -3.05 -1.20 -17.89
N GLU A 341 -4.27 -0.86 -17.50
CA GLU A 341 -4.69 0.54 -17.30
C GLU A 341 -3.93 1.22 -16.15
N ALA A 342 -3.58 0.47 -15.10
CA ALA A 342 -2.74 0.93 -14.00
C ALA A 342 -1.23 1.00 -14.35
N GLY A 343 -0.86 0.72 -15.60
CA GLY A 343 0.51 0.79 -16.08
C GLY A 343 1.44 -0.31 -15.54
N SER A 344 0.89 -1.46 -15.14
CA SER A 344 1.71 -2.59 -14.68
C SER A 344 2.55 -3.17 -15.82
N ARG A 345 3.84 -3.40 -15.55
CA ARG A 345 4.78 -4.06 -16.46
C ARG A 345 5.12 -5.50 -16.08
N VAL A 346 4.66 -5.95 -14.92
CA VAL A 346 4.87 -7.32 -14.44
C VAL A 346 3.61 -7.84 -13.76
N PHE A 347 3.10 -8.98 -14.20
CA PHE A 347 2.07 -9.71 -13.48
C PHE A 347 2.69 -10.84 -12.65
N LEU A 348 2.32 -10.89 -11.39
CA LEU A 348 2.64 -11.98 -10.48
C LEU A 348 1.39 -12.84 -10.33
N MET A 349 1.49 -14.15 -10.49
CA MET A 349 0.35 -15.06 -10.40
C MET A 349 0.72 -16.33 -9.65
N ASP A 350 -0.20 -16.84 -8.85
CA ASP A 350 -0.10 -18.16 -8.20
C ASP A 350 -1.28 -19.00 -8.64
N GLU A 351 -1.00 -20.12 -9.31
CA GLU A 351 -2.02 -21.05 -9.84
C GLU A 351 -3.05 -21.43 -8.75
N ASP A 352 -2.62 -21.60 -7.51
CA ASP A 352 -3.47 -21.96 -6.36
C ASP A 352 -4.55 -20.90 -6.03
N THR A 353 -4.39 -19.67 -6.54
CA THR A 353 -5.32 -18.55 -6.32
C THR A 353 -5.97 -18.04 -7.60
N CYS A 354 -5.69 -18.68 -8.73
CA CYS A 354 -6.26 -18.32 -10.03
C CYS A 354 -7.49 -19.16 -10.35
N ALA A 355 -8.35 -18.67 -11.24
CA ALA A 355 -9.44 -19.46 -11.77
C ALA A 355 -8.88 -20.48 -12.78
N THR A 356 -9.02 -21.77 -12.52
CA THR A 356 -8.44 -22.84 -13.35
C THR A 356 -8.83 -22.69 -14.83
N ASN A 357 -10.12 -22.46 -15.10
CA ASN A 357 -10.65 -22.30 -16.45
C ASN A 357 -10.13 -21.03 -17.17
N PHE A 358 -9.62 -20.06 -16.41
CA PHE A 358 -8.95 -18.89 -16.97
C PHE A 358 -7.48 -19.19 -17.26
N MET A 359 -6.80 -20.02 -16.47
CA MET A 359 -5.37 -20.26 -16.63
C MET A 359 -5.04 -21.14 -17.84
N VAL A 360 -5.69 -22.29 -17.94
CA VAL A 360 -5.38 -23.28 -18.98
C VAL A 360 -6.65 -24.04 -19.32
N ARG A 361 -6.70 -24.58 -20.53
CA ARG A 361 -7.75 -25.50 -20.95
C ARG A 361 -7.12 -26.80 -21.40
N ASP A 362 -7.59 -27.88 -20.79
CA ASP A 362 -7.18 -29.24 -21.11
C ASP A 362 -7.50 -29.61 -22.58
N GLU A 363 -6.61 -30.37 -23.21
CA GLU A 363 -6.69 -30.73 -24.63
C GLU A 363 -7.92 -31.61 -24.93
N LEU A 364 -8.24 -32.56 -24.04
CA LEU A 364 -9.42 -33.40 -24.19
C LEU A 364 -10.70 -32.56 -24.09
N MET A 365 -10.75 -31.62 -23.15
CA MET A 365 -11.88 -30.68 -23.04
C MET A 365 -12.02 -29.77 -24.27
N GLN A 366 -10.93 -29.42 -24.94
CA GLN A 366 -10.98 -28.68 -26.22
C GLN A 366 -11.56 -29.53 -27.35
N LYS A 367 -11.23 -30.83 -27.40
CA LYS A 367 -11.76 -31.76 -28.41
C LYS A 367 -13.23 -32.11 -28.22
N VAL A 368 -13.70 -32.17 -26.97
CA VAL A 368 -15.08 -32.55 -26.63
C VAL A 368 -16.06 -31.38 -26.71
N ILE A 369 -15.67 -30.19 -26.22
CA ILE A 369 -16.53 -29.01 -26.24
C ILE A 369 -16.14 -28.11 -27.41
N HIS A 370 -17.05 -28.00 -28.38
CA HIS A 370 -16.89 -27.14 -29.56
C HIS A 370 -16.44 -25.72 -29.14
N PRO A 371 -15.43 -25.12 -29.80
CA PRO A 371 -14.92 -23.79 -29.44
C PRO A 371 -16.00 -22.72 -29.28
N ASP A 372 -17.01 -22.70 -30.17
CA ASP A 372 -18.14 -21.77 -30.10
C ASP A 372 -19.02 -21.89 -28.84
N LYS A 373 -18.86 -22.96 -28.06
CA LYS A 373 -19.59 -23.20 -26.81
C LYS A 373 -18.77 -22.90 -25.55
N GLU A 374 -17.50 -22.56 -25.68
CA GLU A 374 -16.61 -22.18 -24.58
C GLU A 374 -16.17 -20.72 -24.77
N PRO A 375 -16.74 -19.77 -24.03
CA PRO A 375 -16.51 -18.35 -24.29
C PRO A 375 -15.18 -17.82 -23.76
N ILE A 376 -14.45 -18.61 -22.97
CA ILE A 376 -13.21 -18.19 -22.31
C ILE A 376 -12.01 -18.50 -23.19
N THR A 377 -11.23 -17.47 -23.52
CA THR A 377 -9.86 -17.59 -24.03
C THR A 377 -8.90 -17.69 -22.84
N PRO A 378 -8.23 -18.82 -22.62
CA PRO A 378 -7.31 -19.00 -21.50
C PRO A 378 -6.12 -18.04 -21.55
N PHE A 379 -5.59 -17.70 -20.38
CA PHE A 379 -4.46 -16.82 -20.17
C PHE A 379 -3.20 -17.29 -20.90
N ILE A 380 -2.95 -18.60 -20.96
CA ILE A 380 -1.83 -19.18 -21.73
C ILE A 380 -1.89 -18.80 -23.22
N ASN A 381 -3.07 -18.53 -23.79
CA ASN A 381 -3.19 -18.09 -25.19
C ASN A 381 -2.86 -16.60 -25.37
N ARG A 382 -2.85 -15.81 -24.28
CA ARG A 382 -2.62 -14.36 -24.27
C ARG A 382 -1.28 -13.95 -23.69
N ILE A 383 -0.63 -14.82 -22.93
CA ILE A 383 0.59 -14.51 -22.19
C ILE A 383 1.74 -14.06 -23.11
N LEU A 384 1.89 -14.66 -24.30
CA LEU A 384 2.88 -14.24 -25.30
C LEU A 384 2.56 -12.85 -25.86
N ASP A 385 1.30 -12.58 -26.20
CA ASP A 385 0.85 -11.28 -26.70
C ASP A 385 1.05 -10.16 -25.65
N LEU A 386 0.77 -10.44 -24.37
CA LEU A 386 1.06 -9.52 -23.27
C LEU A 386 2.56 -9.19 -23.19
N TRP A 387 3.43 -10.17 -23.41
CA TRP A 387 4.87 -9.92 -23.43
C TRP A 387 5.31 -9.19 -24.71
N GLU A 388 5.04 -9.75 -25.88
CA GLU A 388 5.58 -9.30 -27.15
C GLU A 388 5.04 -7.94 -27.58
N ASN A 389 3.71 -7.75 -27.49
CA ASN A 389 3.02 -6.55 -27.98
C ASN A 389 2.73 -5.54 -26.88
N ARG A 390 2.62 -5.97 -25.61
CA ARG A 390 2.32 -5.07 -24.48
C ARG A 390 3.50 -4.82 -23.55
N LYS A 391 4.61 -5.55 -23.72
CA LYS A 391 5.82 -5.45 -22.88
C LYS A 391 5.53 -5.67 -21.40
N VAL A 392 4.58 -6.55 -21.09
CA VAL A 392 4.24 -6.96 -19.74
C VAL A 392 4.79 -8.36 -19.47
N SER A 393 5.70 -8.46 -18.52
CA SER A 393 6.27 -9.73 -18.08
C SER A 393 5.29 -10.49 -17.18
N THR A 394 5.44 -11.80 -17.07
CA THR A 394 4.67 -12.63 -16.14
C THR A 394 5.61 -13.51 -15.32
N ILE A 395 5.46 -13.49 -14.00
CA ILE A 395 6.06 -14.46 -13.09
C ILE A 395 4.91 -15.30 -12.51
N LEU A 396 4.85 -16.57 -12.91
CA LEU A 396 3.77 -17.48 -12.59
C LEU A 396 4.29 -18.64 -11.73
N VAL A 397 3.72 -18.85 -10.55
CA VAL A 397 3.84 -20.13 -9.84
C VAL A 397 2.84 -21.11 -10.42
N SER A 398 3.32 -22.27 -10.88
CA SER A 398 2.47 -23.36 -11.37
C SER A 398 3.03 -24.72 -10.95
N GLY A 399 2.14 -25.57 -10.43
CA GLY A 399 2.46 -26.93 -9.98
C GLY A 399 1.70 -28.03 -10.72
N SER A 400 0.59 -27.72 -11.38
CA SER A 400 -0.30 -28.72 -11.99
C SER A 400 -0.30 -28.75 -13.50
N SER A 401 0.11 -27.68 -14.19
CA SER A 401 0.05 -27.60 -15.66
C SER A 401 1.43 -27.50 -16.31
N GLY A 402 1.82 -28.54 -17.04
CA GLY A 402 3.04 -28.53 -17.87
C GLY A 402 2.91 -27.69 -19.15
N SER A 403 1.70 -27.27 -19.54
CA SER A 403 1.45 -26.50 -20.77
C SER A 403 2.24 -25.18 -20.80
N TYR A 404 2.48 -24.57 -19.64
CA TYR A 404 3.25 -23.33 -19.54
C TYR A 404 4.74 -23.50 -19.91
N PHE A 405 5.29 -24.72 -19.92
CA PHE A 405 6.66 -24.96 -20.40
C PHE A 405 6.84 -24.53 -21.87
N HIS A 406 5.79 -24.56 -22.68
CA HIS A 406 5.86 -24.17 -24.09
C HIS A 406 6.03 -22.65 -24.26
N VAL A 407 5.40 -21.84 -23.40
CA VAL A 407 5.45 -20.36 -23.45
C VAL A 407 6.51 -19.72 -22.58
N ALA A 408 6.97 -20.39 -21.53
CA ALA A 408 7.92 -19.81 -20.58
C ALA A 408 9.29 -19.58 -21.23
N HIS A 409 9.90 -18.43 -20.94
CA HIS A 409 11.27 -18.11 -21.33
C HIS A 409 12.27 -18.62 -20.29
N LEU A 410 11.86 -18.63 -19.01
CA LEU A 410 12.63 -19.13 -17.88
C LEU A 410 11.76 -20.08 -17.04
N ILE A 411 12.28 -21.24 -16.66
CA ILE A 411 11.58 -22.23 -15.84
C ILE A 411 12.45 -22.57 -14.63
N LEU A 412 11.99 -22.12 -13.47
CA LEU A 412 12.63 -22.32 -12.18
C LEU A 412 11.93 -23.43 -11.41
N GLN A 413 12.68 -24.38 -10.86
CA GLN A 413 12.18 -25.39 -9.94
C GLN A 413 12.57 -25.04 -8.51
N ALA A 414 11.59 -24.93 -7.63
CA ALA A 414 11.82 -24.94 -6.19
C ALA A 414 11.95 -26.39 -5.71
N ASP A 415 13.10 -26.71 -5.11
CA ASP A 415 13.38 -28.02 -4.53
C ASP A 415 14.09 -27.88 -3.18
N HIS A 416 13.45 -28.34 -2.09
CA HIS A 416 13.95 -28.22 -0.71
C HIS A 416 14.44 -26.79 -0.40
N TYR A 417 13.64 -25.79 -0.80
CA TYR A 417 13.91 -24.35 -0.62
C TYR A 417 15.09 -23.80 -1.42
N LYS A 418 15.67 -24.58 -2.34
CA LYS A 418 16.64 -24.13 -3.33
C LYS A 418 15.93 -23.89 -4.66
N ILE A 419 16.42 -22.92 -5.43
CA ILE A 419 15.94 -22.67 -6.79
C ILE A 419 16.94 -23.24 -7.79
N LEU A 420 16.42 -23.96 -8.78
CA LEU A 420 17.18 -24.53 -9.88
C LEU A 420 16.62 -23.99 -11.19
N ASP A 421 17.49 -23.65 -12.14
CA ASP A 421 17.07 -23.40 -13.52
C ASP A 421 16.95 -24.74 -14.25
N ILE A 422 15.73 -25.08 -14.66
CA ILE A 422 15.42 -26.32 -15.38
C ILE A 422 14.93 -26.04 -16.80
N THR A 423 15.15 -24.83 -17.32
CA THR A 423 14.58 -24.36 -18.60
C THR A 423 14.86 -25.31 -19.74
N GLU A 424 16.12 -25.69 -19.96
CA GLU A 424 16.49 -26.61 -21.05
C GLU A 424 15.84 -27.99 -20.90
N THR A 425 15.87 -28.55 -19.69
CA THR A 425 15.31 -29.88 -19.41
C THR A 425 13.78 -29.90 -19.58
N ALA A 426 13.11 -28.87 -19.06
CA ALA A 426 11.66 -28.73 -19.17
C ALA A 426 11.21 -28.52 -20.62
N LYS A 427 11.90 -27.66 -21.38
CA LYS A 427 11.64 -27.46 -22.83
C LYS A 427 11.84 -28.74 -23.63
N LYS A 428 12.94 -29.47 -23.38
CA LYS A 428 13.22 -30.74 -24.05
C LYS A 428 12.15 -31.80 -23.76
N THR A 429 11.69 -31.86 -22.51
CA THR A 429 10.63 -32.81 -22.12
C THR A 429 9.29 -32.41 -22.73
N ALA A 430 8.95 -31.12 -22.72
CA ALA A 430 7.72 -30.59 -23.32
C ALA A 430 7.62 -30.86 -24.82
N ALA A 431 8.75 -30.94 -25.55
CA ALA A 431 8.75 -31.31 -26.96
C ALA A 431 8.14 -32.70 -27.26
N GLY A 432 8.13 -33.61 -26.28
CA GLY A 432 7.47 -34.92 -26.38
C GLY A 432 5.95 -34.89 -26.17
N TYR A 433 5.40 -33.75 -25.73
CA TYR A 433 3.98 -33.53 -25.46
C TYR A 433 3.52 -32.27 -26.20
N PRO A 434 3.25 -32.34 -27.51
CA PRO A 434 2.88 -31.17 -28.30
C PRO A 434 1.68 -30.44 -27.69
N PHE A 435 1.81 -29.13 -27.51
CA PHE A 435 0.74 -28.25 -27.07
C PHE A 435 0.66 -27.08 -28.04
N GLU A 436 -0.46 -26.96 -28.75
CA GLU A 436 -0.68 -25.89 -29.70
C GLU A 436 -1.28 -24.67 -29.01
N ILE A 437 -0.59 -23.53 -29.13
CA ILE A 437 -1.13 -22.25 -28.73
C ILE A 437 -1.83 -21.68 -29.96
N PRO A 438 -3.16 -21.44 -29.90
CA PRO A 438 -3.88 -20.95 -31.04
C PRO A 438 -3.39 -19.54 -31.41
N SER A 439 -3.18 -19.33 -32.71
CA SER A 439 -2.88 -18.01 -33.25
C SER A 439 -4.13 -17.14 -33.16
N ILE A 440 -4.17 -16.22 -32.19
CA ILE A 440 -5.26 -15.27 -32.00
C ILE A 440 -4.80 -13.84 -32.30
N PRO A 441 -5.67 -12.94 -32.78
CA PRO A 441 -5.32 -11.54 -32.99
C PRO A 441 -4.81 -10.89 -31.70
N PRO A 442 -3.84 -9.96 -31.76
CA PRO A 442 -3.36 -9.24 -30.58
C PRO A 442 -4.52 -8.63 -29.78
N LEU A 443 -4.39 -8.64 -28.45
CA LEU A 443 -5.39 -8.14 -27.51
C LEU A 443 -5.76 -6.71 -27.90
N ALA A 444 -7.03 -6.44 -28.21
CA ALA A 444 -7.48 -5.12 -28.67
C ALA A 444 -7.65 -4.13 -27.50
N TRP A 445 -6.57 -3.87 -26.76
CA TRP A 445 -6.57 -2.92 -25.65
C TRP A 445 -6.19 -1.50 -26.10
N LYS A 446 -6.99 -0.52 -25.69
CA LYS A 446 -6.70 0.92 -25.81
C LYS A 446 -6.94 1.58 -24.45
N GLY A 447 -5.88 2.18 -23.89
CA GLY A 447 -5.98 2.96 -22.66
C GLY A 447 -6.95 4.14 -22.79
N GLY A 448 -7.46 4.61 -21.66
CA GLY A 448 -8.23 5.85 -21.59
C GLY A 448 -9.72 5.75 -21.96
N ARG A 449 -10.28 4.55 -22.08
CA ARG A 449 -11.71 4.36 -22.40
C ARG A 449 -12.65 4.61 -21.21
N ARG A 450 -12.24 4.28 -19.99
CA ARG A 450 -13.08 4.39 -18.79
C ARG A 450 -13.01 5.81 -18.24
N ARG A 451 -14.10 6.57 -18.34
CA ARG A 451 -14.13 8.00 -18.02
C ARG A 451 -14.87 8.23 -16.73
N LEU A 452 -14.17 8.74 -15.72
CA LEU A 452 -14.80 8.99 -14.43
C LEU A 452 -15.79 10.14 -14.56
N SER A 453 -17.07 9.79 -14.51
CA SER A 453 -18.18 10.71 -14.70
C SER A 453 -18.21 11.74 -13.57
N PRO A 454 -18.37 13.04 -13.87
CA PRO A 454 -18.62 14.04 -12.85
C PRO A 454 -19.81 13.63 -11.99
N SER A 455 -19.74 13.87 -10.69
CA SER A 455 -20.91 13.77 -9.84
C SER A 455 -22.00 14.71 -10.41
N GLY A 456 -23.10 14.15 -10.89
CA GLY A 456 -24.16 14.89 -11.60
C GLY A 456 -24.49 16.20 -10.90
N SER A 457 -24.43 17.29 -11.69
CA SER A 457 -24.63 18.68 -11.29
C SER A 457 -25.83 18.87 -10.36
N GLY A 458 -25.50 19.15 -9.10
CA GLY A 458 -26.40 19.64 -8.07
C GLY A 458 -25.59 20.27 -6.95
N GLY A 459 -24.72 21.23 -7.29
CA GLY A 459 -24.07 22.18 -6.38
C GLY A 459 -22.93 21.64 -5.51
N GLN A 460 -21.69 21.68 -6.01
CA GLN A 460 -20.51 21.81 -5.15
C GLN A 460 -19.35 22.49 -5.91
N ARG A 461 -19.59 23.74 -6.35
CA ARG A 461 -18.50 24.72 -6.38
C ARG A 461 -18.45 25.33 -4.98
N GLY A 462 -17.74 24.65 -4.09
CA GLY A 462 -17.55 25.05 -2.70
C GLY A 462 -16.17 24.67 -2.23
N ALA A 463 -15.18 25.46 -2.62
CA ALA A 463 -13.88 25.46 -1.96
C ALA A 463 -14.09 25.75 -0.47
N GLY A 464 -13.67 24.81 0.38
CA GLY A 464 -13.68 24.98 1.83
C GLY A 464 -14.10 23.71 2.56
N THR A 465 -13.15 22.81 2.78
CA THR A 465 -13.19 21.82 3.88
C THR A 465 -13.18 22.57 5.22
N ARG A 466 -14.30 23.21 5.57
CA ARG A 466 -14.55 23.69 6.94
C ARG A 466 -15.03 22.51 7.77
N ASN A 467 -14.09 21.75 8.33
CA ASN A 467 -14.36 20.96 9.53
C ASN A 467 -14.46 21.94 10.72
N ALA A 468 -15.62 22.59 10.83
CA ALA A 468 -15.99 23.35 12.02
C ALA A 468 -16.64 22.42 13.04
N ALA A 469 -16.36 22.72 14.30
CA ALA A 469 -16.65 21.93 15.48
C ALA A 469 -18.11 21.46 15.60
N VAL A 470 -18.28 20.26 16.13
CA VAL A 470 -19.56 19.78 16.66
C VAL A 470 -19.95 20.62 17.87
N SER A 471 -20.98 21.45 17.72
CA SER A 471 -21.82 21.96 18.80
C SER A 471 -23.27 21.53 18.63
N ASP A 472 -23.81 21.14 19.77
CA ASP A 472 -25.06 20.50 20.14
C ASP A 472 -26.38 21.17 19.71
N ARG A 473 -27.47 20.37 19.81
CA ARG A 473 -28.91 20.68 20.01
C ARG A 473 -29.83 21.06 18.82
N SER A 474 -30.64 20.05 18.48
CA SER A 474 -32.12 20.07 18.31
C SER A 474 -32.76 21.11 17.39
N ARG A 475 -33.34 20.65 16.26
CA ARG A 475 -34.72 20.91 15.83
C ARG A 475 -35.04 20.23 14.48
N GLY A 476 -36.24 19.64 14.41
CA GLY A 476 -36.99 19.46 13.16
C GLY A 476 -36.76 18.17 12.38
N ARG A 477 -37.70 17.22 12.49
CA ARG A 477 -38.00 16.28 11.40
C ARG A 477 -38.47 17.10 10.20
N SER A 478 -37.79 16.99 9.07
CA SER A 478 -38.36 17.26 7.75
C SER A 478 -37.73 16.32 6.73
N ASP A 479 -38.62 15.63 6.04
CA ASP A 479 -38.42 14.67 4.97
C ASP A 479 -37.66 15.27 3.77
N GLY A 480 -36.82 14.49 3.10
CA GLY A 480 -36.35 14.80 1.72
C GLY A 480 -35.09 15.65 1.50
N GLY A 481 -34.27 15.96 2.52
CA GLY A 481 -33.00 16.70 2.33
C GLY A 481 -31.78 15.77 2.14
N ARG A 482 -30.97 15.99 1.09
CA ARG A 482 -29.67 15.31 0.91
C ARG A 482 -28.77 15.54 2.13
N ASP A 483 -28.14 14.46 2.57
CA ASP A 483 -27.30 14.42 3.76
C ASP A 483 -25.96 15.12 3.49
N ASP A 484 -25.85 16.41 3.85
CA ASP A 484 -24.62 17.23 3.72
C ASP A 484 -23.48 16.81 4.67
N ARG A 485 -23.59 15.65 5.33
CA ARG A 485 -22.53 15.13 6.20
C ARG A 485 -21.34 14.65 5.37
N PRO A 486 -20.09 14.97 5.79
CA PRO A 486 -18.90 14.49 5.10
C PRO A 486 -18.90 12.96 5.01
N LEU A 487 -18.51 12.44 3.84
CA LEU A 487 -18.42 11.00 3.58
C LEU A 487 -17.58 10.32 4.65
N LYS A 488 -18.20 9.41 5.39
CA LYS A 488 -17.54 8.73 6.51
C LYS A 488 -16.65 7.62 5.97
N ILE A 489 -15.35 7.75 6.19
CA ILE A 489 -14.36 6.72 5.86
C ILE A 489 -14.03 5.94 7.13
N LYS A 490 -14.18 4.61 7.10
CA LYS A 490 -13.67 3.71 8.14
C LYS A 490 -12.86 2.59 7.49
N VAL A 491 -11.84 2.12 8.21
CA VAL A 491 -10.95 1.07 7.75
C VAL A 491 -11.01 -0.09 8.73
N GLN A 492 -10.97 -1.32 8.23
CA GLN A 492 -10.74 -2.53 9.04
C GLN A 492 -9.53 -3.27 8.47
N GLY A 493 -8.39 -3.11 9.15
CA GLY A 493 -7.14 -3.70 8.71
C GLY A 493 -6.75 -3.25 7.30
N LYS A 494 -6.17 -4.18 6.53
CA LYS A 494 -5.76 -3.97 5.13
C LYS A 494 -6.89 -4.29 4.15
N ASP A 495 -7.88 -5.01 4.65
CA ASP A 495 -8.82 -5.82 3.89
C ASP A 495 -10.09 -5.08 3.50
N GLN A 496 -10.48 -4.06 4.26
CA GLN A 496 -11.80 -3.45 4.10
C GLN A 496 -11.78 -1.94 4.34
N LEU A 497 -12.47 -1.24 3.44
CA LEU A 497 -12.70 0.18 3.49
C LEU A 497 -14.22 0.44 3.43
N LEU A 498 -14.81 0.92 4.51
CA LEU A 498 -16.18 1.43 4.51
C LEU A 498 -16.17 2.89 4.05
N PHE A 499 -16.70 3.14 2.86
CA PHE A 499 -16.81 4.44 2.24
C PHE A 499 -18.28 4.90 2.24
N GLY A 500 -18.63 5.80 3.17
CA GLY A 500 -20.02 6.18 3.43
C GLY A 500 -20.81 5.00 4.01
N LYS A 501 -21.65 4.37 3.18
CA LYS A 501 -22.40 3.15 3.52
C LYS A 501 -21.91 1.93 2.72
N GLU A 502 -21.04 2.12 1.74
CA GLU A 502 -20.56 1.03 0.89
C GLU A 502 -19.27 0.43 1.44
N LEU A 503 -19.19 -0.91 1.41
CA LEU A 503 -17.98 -1.64 1.73
C LEU A 503 -17.18 -1.89 0.45
N VAL A 504 -15.96 -1.37 0.40
CA VAL A 504 -14.95 -1.73 -0.59
C VAL A 504 -14.10 -2.84 0.00
N ASP A 505 -14.21 -4.03 -0.58
CA ASP A 505 -13.43 -5.20 -0.21
C ASP A 505 -12.08 -5.16 -0.93
N LEU A 506 -11.00 -5.21 -0.18
CA LEU A 506 -9.61 -5.16 -0.65
C LEU A 506 -8.81 -6.40 -0.21
N ARG A 507 -9.46 -7.43 0.35
CA ARG A 507 -8.81 -8.67 0.83
C ARG A 507 -7.91 -9.34 -0.21
N TYR A 508 -8.29 -9.24 -1.48
CA TYR A 508 -7.56 -9.83 -2.60
C TYR A 508 -6.53 -8.89 -3.24
N VAL A 509 -6.38 -7.66 -2.73
CA VAL A 509 -5.28 -6.76 -3.08
C VAL A 509 -4.11 -7.01 -2.11
N GLU A 510 -3.51 -8.19 -2.22
CA GLU A 510 -2.57 -8.76 -1.23
C GLU A 510 -1.31 -7.91 -0.99
N GLN A 511 -0.95 -7.08 -1.96
CA GLN A 511 0.21 -6.19 -1.87
C GLN A 511 -0.03 -4.94 -1.02
N ILE A 512 -1.24 -4.70 -0.49
CA ILE A 512 -1.42 -3.70 0.57
C ILE A 512 -0.66 -4.21 1.80
N ALA A 513 0.39 -3.47 2.18
CA ALA A 513 1.32 -3.85 3.24
C ALA A 513 0.84 -3.38 4.61
N ASP A 514 0.16 -2.24 4.68
CA ASP A 514 -0.15 -1.52 5.92
C ASP A 514 -1.60 -0.99 5.93
N PRO A 515 -2.38 -1.14 7.03
CA PRO A 515 -3.75 -0.61 7.12
C PRO A 515 -3.84 0.90 6.94
N GLU A 516 -2.77 1.65 7.21
CA GLU A 516 -2.72 3.09 6.95
C GLU A 516 -2.76 3.41 5.45
N GLN A 517 -2.35 2.48 4.57
CA GLN A 517 -2.56 2.61 3.13
C GLN A 517 -4.05 2.53 2.79
N THR A 518 -4.79 1.60 3.39
CA THR A 518 -6.25 1.49 3.19
C THR A 518 -6.98 2.78 3.59
N LYS A 519 -6.50 3.47 4.62
CA LYS A 519 -7.03 4.79 5.01
C LYS A 519 -6.75 5.85 3.94
N ALA A 520 -5.53 5.89 3.41
CA ALA A 520 -5.16 6.78 2.33
C ALA A 520 -5.93 6.48 1.04
N LEU A 521 -6.16 5.20 0.71
CA LEU A 521 -6.99 4.79 -0.43
C LEU A 521 -8.40 5.35 -0.34
N GLY A 522 -9.00 5.38 0.85
CA GLY A 522 -10.28 6.05 1.09
C GLY A 522 -10.23 7.56 0.80
N GLN A 523 -9.13 8.24 1.11
CA GLN A 523 -8.96 9.67 0.79
C GLN A 523 -8.73 9.90 -0.69
N PHE A 524 -7.97 9.04 -1.38
CA PHE A 524 -7.84 9.08 -2.84
C PHE A 524 -9.21 8.92 -3.51
N LEU A 525 -10.00 7.94 -3.08
CA LEU A 525 -11.34 7.72 -3.62
C LEU A 525 -12.26 8.92 -3.37
N ALA A 526 -12.26 9.50 -2.16
CA ALA A 526 -13.01 10.72 -1.87
C ALA A 526 -12.61 11.88 -2.75
N TRP A 527 -11.29 12.08 -2.93
CA TRP A 527 -10.77 13.16 -3.76
C TRP A 527 -11.20 12.99 -5.23
N LEU A 528 -11.04 11.79 -5.78
CA LEU A 528 -11.38 11.48 -7.18
C LEU A 528 -12.87 11.70 -7.45
N LEU A 529 -13.75 11.23 -6.57
CA LEU A 529 -15.20 11.41 -6.73
C LEU A 529 -15.61 12.88 -6.64
N ALA A 530 -14.95 13.67 -5.79
CA ALA A 530 -15.23 15.10 -5.64
C ALA A 530 -14.69 15.97 -6.80
N HIS A 531 -13.65 15.50 -7.50
CA HIS A 531 -12.97 16.24 -8.57
C HIS A 531 -13.14 15.60 -9.95
N ALA A 532 -14.06 14.64 -10.07
CA ALA A 532 -14.35 13.96 -11.32
C ALA A 532 -14.73 14.96 -12.43
N ASP A 533 -13.98 14.96 -13.53
CA ASP A 533 -14.10 15.94 -14.60
C ASP A 533 -14.42 15.33 -15.99
N GLY A 534 -14.75 14.04 -16.03
CA GLY A 534 -15.05 13.32 -17.28
C GLY A 534 -13.83 12.89 -18.09
N ARG A 535 -12.60 13.20 -17.65
CA ARG A 535 -11.39 12.61 -18.23
C ARG A 535 -11.27 11.12 -17.86
N PRO A 536 -10.42 10.37 -18.59
CA PRO A 536 -10.12 8.99 -18.22
C PRO A 536 -9.75 8.85 -16.74
N LEU A 537 -10.20 7.76 -16.11
CA LEU A 537 -9.88 7.47 -14.71
C LEU A 537 -8.36 7.45 -14.49
N ALA A 538 -7.62 6.84 -15.41
CA ALA A 538 -6.16 6.76 -15.35
C ALA A 538 -5.51 8.15 -15.25
N ASP A 539 -5.89 9.09 -16.12
CA ASP A 539 -5.35 10.45 -16.13
C ASP A 539 -5.60 11.18 -14.80
N GLN A 540 -6.79 10.99 -14.22
CA GLN A 540 -7.16 11.62 -12.96
C GLN A 540 -6.39 11.01 -11.78
N ILE A 541 -6.20 9.68 -11.76
CA ILE A 541 -5.35 9.00 -10.77
C ILE A 541 -3.91 9.47 -10.87
N HIS A 542 -3.33 9.47 -12.07
CA HIS A 542 -1.96 9.96 -12.31
C HIS A 542 -1.77 11.39 -11.83
N GLN A 543 -2.75 12.27 -12.09
CA GLN A 543 -2.70 13.66 -11.66
C GLN A 543 -2.68 13.79 -10.13
N ILE A 544 -3.62 13.16 -9.43
CA ILE A 544 -3.66 13.28 -7.96
C ILE A 544 -2.47 12.60 -7.31
N TYR A 545 -2.04 11.46 -7.84
CA TYR A 545 -0.89 10.74 -7.33
C TYR A 545 0.40 11.54 -7.49
N PHE A 546 0.62 12.17 -8.65
CA PHE A 546 1.72 13.11 -8.88
C PHE A 546 1.66 14.29 -7.91
N LYS A 547 0.47 14.87 -7.70
CA LYS A 547 0.27 15.98 -6.76
C LYS A 547 0.63 15.58 -5.34
N VAL A 548 0.21 14.41 -4.87
CA VAL A 548 0.55 13.87 -3.55
C VAL A 548 2.05 13.62 -3.41
N ARG A 549 2.72 13.12 -4.44
CA ARG A 549 4.19 12.95 -4.40
C ARG A 549 4.93 14.27 -4.30
N LYS A 550 4.41 15.34 -4.89
CA LYS A 550 5.05 16.67 -4.91
C LYS A 550 4.73 17.51 -3.68
N GLU A 551 3.47 17.51 -3.24
CA GLU A 551 2.96 18.40 -2.18
C GLU A 551 2.71 17.67 -0.85
N GLY A 552 2.80 16.34 -0.83
CA GLY A 552 2.45 15.49 0.30
C GLY A 552 0.95 15.22 0.41
N PHE A 553 0.53 14.60 1.52
CA PHE A 553 -0.88 14.24 1.77
C PHE A 553 -1.83 15.44 1.92
N SER A 554 -1.30 16.66 2.04
CA SER A 554 -2.08 17.90 2.02
C SER A 554 -2.85 18.07 0.70
N ALA A 555 -2.36 17.48 -0.40
CA ALA A 555 -3.04 17.46 -1.69
C ALA A 555 -4.37 16.68 -1.67
N LEU A 556 -4.47 15.64 -0.83
CA LEU A 556 -5.71 14.84 -0.65
C LEU A 556 -6.66 15.50 0.35
N CYS A 557 -6.11 16.02 1.44
CA CYS A 557 -6.88 16.56 2.56
C CYS A 557 -6.35 17.96 2.91
N PRO A 558 -6.73 19.01 2.18
CA PRO A 558 -6.29 20.37 2.49
C PRO A 558 -6.84 20.80 3.85
N GLY A 559 -5.93 21.13 4.76
CA GLY A 559 -6.21 21.46 6.16
C GLY A 559 -5.98 20.27 7.09
N ASP A 560 -7.08 19.68 7.58
CA ASP A 560 -7.07 18.68 8.66
C ASP A 560 -6.78 17.26 8.14
N CYS A 561 -5.55 17.02 7.72
CA CYS A 561 -5.08 15.73 7.24
C CYS A 561 -5.13 14.68 8.38
N PRO A 562 -5.84 13.55 8.23
CA PRO A 562 -5.90 12.53 9.26
C PRO A 562 -4.49 12.05 9.68
N PRO A 563 -4.23 11.89 10.99
CA PRO A 563 -3.03 11.18 11.43
C PRO A 563 -3.17 9.70 11.01
N PHE A 564 -2.05 9.04 10.74
CA PHE A 564 -1.99 7.59 10.44
C PHE A 564 -2.51 7.23 9.04
N MET A 565 -1.90 7.83 8.01
CA MET A 565 -2.03 7.41 6.62
C MET A 565 -0.64 7.09 6.06
N ALA A 566 -0.57 6.05 5.24
CA ALA A 566 0.63 5.64 4.51
C ALA A 566 0.34 5.72 3.01
N LEU A 567 1.33 6.07 2.19
CA LEU A 567 1.13 6.29 0.77
C LEU A 567 0.94 4.93 0.08
N PRO A 568 -0.24 4.61 -0.48
CA PRO A 568 -0.42 3.42 -1.31
C PRO A 568 0.38 3.59 -2.61
N ARG A 569 0.65 2.49 -3.30
CA ARG A 569 1.10 2.56 -4.69
C ARG A 569 -0.04 3.01 -5.58
N GLU A 570 0.31 3.54 -6.74
CA GLU A 570 -0.66 3.95 -7.74
C GLU A 570 -1.56 2.79 -8.19
N GLN A 571 -0.98 1.60 -8.38
CA GLN A 571 -1.70 0.38 -8.72
C GLN A 571 -2.77 0.01 -7.67
N GLU A 572 -2.52 0.29 -6.39
CA GLU A 572 -3.48 0.07 -5.31
C GLU A 572 -4.60 1.12 -5.31
N VAL A 573 -4.33 2.34 -5.75
CA VAL A 573 -5.37 3.37 -5.98
C VAL A 573 -6.31 2.92 -7.10
N PHE A 574 -5.78 2.42 -8.22
CA PHE A 574 -6.59 1.80 -9.27
C PHE A 574 -7.40 0.63 -8.74
N ALA A 575 -6.75 -0.29 -8.02
CA ALA A 575 -7.40 -1.48 -7.45
C ALA A 575 -8.56 -1.11 -6.51
N CYS A 576 -8.39 -0.07 -5.68
CA CYS A 576 -9.42 0.43 -4.80
C CYS A 576 -10.60 1.04 -5.56
N CYS A 577 -10.33 1.86 -6.59
CA CYS A 577 -11.38 2.44 -7.42
C CYS A 577 -12.18 1.34 -8.12
N ASN A 578 -11.50 0.35 -8.70
CA ASN A 578 -12.12 -0.75 -9.46
C ASN A 578 -13.01 -1.68 -8.63
N ARG A 579 -12.88 -1.65 -7.30
CA ARG A 579 -13.70 -2.44 -6.37
C ARG A 579 -14.78 -1.61 -5.68
N TYR A 580 -14.82 -0.29 -5.91
CA TYR A 580 -15.89 0.56 -5.40
C TYR A 580 -17.13 0.45 -6.30
N ARG A 581 -18.22 -0.11 -5.75
CA ARG A 581 -19.46 -0.37 -6.49
C ARG A 581 -20.13 0.92 -6.97
N GLY A 582 -20.06 2.00 -6.20
CA GLY A 582 -20.58 3.31 -6.56
C GLY A 582 -19.80 4.09 -7.63
N LEU A 583 -18.74 3.52 -8.22
CA LEU A 583 -17.95 4.19 -9.26
C LEU A 583 -18.75 4.32 -10.57
N LYS A 584 -18.72 5.50 -11.21
CA LYS A 584 -19.40 5.79 -12.48
C LYS A 584 -18.38 6.06 -13.58
N LEU A 585 -18.27 5.15 -14.54
CA LEU A 585 -17.23 5.10 -15.59
C LEU A 585 -17.79 5.14 -17.01
#